data_AF-A0A1E5P0W9-F1
#
_entry.id   AF-A0A1E5P0W9-F1
#
_cell.length_a   1.000
_cell.length_b   1.000
_cell.length_c   1.000
_cell.angle_alpha   90.00
_cell.angle_beta   90.00
_cell.angle_gamma   90.00
#
_symmetry.space_group_name_H-M   'P 1'
#
loop_
_entity.id
_entity.type
_entity.pdbx_description
1 polymer ?
#
loop_
_entity_poly.entity_id
_entity_poly.type
_entity_poly.pdbx_seq_one_letter_code
_entity_poly.pdbx_strand_id
1 'polypeptide(L)'
;MDGRVYVPWFSVGETDEDAFETLEGACCTFVSVLRERAVTWPCEPDDTLILRPEETGFAHLLALLYAVTPGTHVISHVFGAFFDGQGVLGTELHDQMYIPLQGSVVGIHRVAGSPARCAELTADWFERILRGQA
;
A
#
# COMPACT_ATOMS: atom_id res chain seq x y z
N MET A 1 -30.47 0.23 -8.40
CA MET A 1 -29.16 0.22 -9.06
C MET A 1 -28.17 0.53 -7.97
N ASP A 2 -27.53 -0.49 -7.41
CA ASP A 2 -26.44 -0.29 -6.45
C ASP A 2 -25.25 0.28 -7.22
N GLY A 3 -25.14 1.60 -7.24
CA GLY A 3 -24.03 2.34 -7.83
C GLY A 3 -22.78 2.24 -6.97
N ARG A 4 -22.38 1.02 -6.56
CA ARG A 4 -21.06 0.82 -5.98
C ARG A 4 -20.06 1.11 -7.09
N VAL A 5 -19.42 2.26 -6.98
CA VAL A 5 -18.20 2.57 -7.72
C VAL A 5 -17.24 1.43 -7.42
N TYR A 6 -16.77 0.75 -8.48
CA TYR A 6 -15.75 -0.27 -8.33
C TYR A 6 -14.48 0.43 -7.87
N VAL A 7 -13.99 0.07 -6.68
CA VAL A 7 -12.69 0.55 -6.19
C VAL A 7 -11.65 -0.53 -6.47
N PRO A 8 -10.63 -0.25 -7.28
CA PRO A 8 -9.56 -1.20 -7.51
C PRO A 8 -8.70 -1.34 -6.24
N TRP A 9 -8.17 -2.53 -6.02
CA TRP A 9 -7.07 -2.71 -5.09
C TRP A 9 -5.95 -1.72 -5.43
N PHE A 10 -5.34 -1.10 -4.42
CA PHE A 10 -4.25 -0.15 -4.63
C PHE A 10 -4.61 0.91 -5.69
N SER A 11 -5.76 1.58 -5.53
CA SER A 11 -6.13 2.74 -6.36
C SER A 11 -5.00 3.76 -6.39
N VAL A 12 -4.75 4.40 -7.53
CA VAL A 12 -3.66 5.36 -7.70
C VAL A 12 -4.19 6.78 -7.60
N GLY A 13 -3.79 7.46 -6.53
CA GLY A 13 -4.20 8.81 -6.18
C GLY A 13 -5.44 8.87 -5.28
N GLU A 14 -5.60 9.99 -4.58
CA GLU A 14 -6.72 10.23 -3.65
C GLU A 14 -8.01 10.69 -4.35
N THR A 15 -7.99 10.77 -5.69
CA THR A 15 -9.13 11.20 -6.50
C THR A 15 -10.09 10.05 -6.80
N ASP A 16 -11.35 10.38 -7.13
CA ASP A 16 -12.38 9.40 -7.49
C ASP A 16 -12.05 8.57 -8.75
N GLU A 17 -11.05 8.99 -9.53
CA GLU A 17 -10.55 8.26 -10.70
C GLU A 17 -9.20 7.60 -10.39
N ASP A 18 -9.12 6.29 -10.64
CA ASP A 18 -7.88 5.52 -10.51
C ASP A 18 -6.88 5.87 -11.61
N ALA A 19 -5.81 6.57 -11.28
CA ALA A 19 -4.80 7.02 -12.24
C ALA A 19 -3.77 5.95 -12.62
N PHE A 20 -4.09 4.66 -12.47
CA PHE A 20 -3.15 3.55 -12.70
C PHE A 20 -2.52 3.54 -14.10
N GLU A 21 -3.28 3.90 -15.13
CA GLU A 21 -2.78 3.98 -16.52
C GLU A 21 -1.67 5.03 -16.71
N THR A 22 -1.51 5.96 -15.77
CA THR A 22 -0.44 6.97 -15.80
C THR A 22 0.89 6.46 -15.23
N LEU A 23 0.89 5.30 -14.57
CA LEU A 23 2.11 4.70 -14.08
C LEU A 23 2.88 4.04 -15.22
N GLU A 24 4.19 4.24 -15.24
CA GLU A 24 5.09 3.64 -16.22
C GLU A 24 6.17 2.77 -15.56
N GLY A 25 6.72 1.84 -16.34
CA GLY A 25 7.93 1.07 -16.00
C GLY A 25 7.86 0.34 -14.66
N ALA A 26 8.80 0.69 -13.76
CA ALA A 26 8.96 0.04 -12.46
C ALA A 26 7.73 0.21 -11.56
N CYS A 27 7.14 1.41 -11.53
CA CYS A 27 5.96 1.70 -10.71
C CYS A 27 4.74 0.91 -11.19
N CYS A 28 4.51 0.88 -12.51
CA CYS A 28 3.44 0.08 -13.10
C CYS A 28 3.57 -1.40 -12.74
N THR A 29 4.79 -1.96 -12.87
CA THR A 29 5.08 -3.36 -12.54
C THR A 29 4.84 -3.65 -11.06
N PHE A 30 5.32 -2.76 -10.18
CA PHE A 30 5.17 -2.89 -8.74
C PHE A 30 3.69 -2.91 -8.32
N VAL A 31 2.89 -1.93 -8.79
CA VAL A 31 1.47 -1.83 -8.45
C VAL A 31 0.66 -2.97 -9.06
N SER A 32 0.96 -3.40 -10.29
CA SER A 32 0.27 -4.54 -10.92
C SER A 32 0.34 -5.80 -10.06
N VAL A 33 1.54 -6.14 -9.58
CA VAL A 33 1.75 -7.32 -8.72
C VAL A 33 1.01 -7.17 -7.39
N LEU A 34 1.04 -5.99 -6.77
CA LEU A 34 0.28 -5.73 -5.55
C LEU A 34 -1.23 -5.94 -5.75
N ARG A 35 -1.79 -5.40 -6.85
CA ARG A 35 -3.21 -5.56 -7.20
C ARG A 35 -3.60 -7.02 -7.35
N GLU A 36 -2.81 -7.78 -8.10
CA GLU A 36 -3.06 -9.22 -8.31
C GLU A 36 -3.03 -10.00 -6.99
N ARG A 37 -2.08 -9.69 -6.10
CA ARG A 37 -1.94 -10.36 -4.80
C ARG A 37 -3.07 -10.00 -3.83
N ALA A 38 -3.58 -8.79 -3.88
CA ALA A 38 -4.57 -8.28 -2.92
C ALA A 38 -5.97 -8.86 -3.09
N VAL A 39 -6.30 -9.44 -4.26
CA VAL A 39 -7.62 -10.03 -4.55
C VAL A 39 -8.07 -11.07 -3.52
N THR A 40 -7.14 -11.70 -2.80
CA THR A 40 -7.43 -12.74 -1.79
C THR A 40 -7.27 -12.25 -0.35
N TRP A 41 -7.04 -10.96 -0.12
CA TRP A 41 -6.77 -10.42 1.22
C TRP A 41 -8.03 -10.33 2.07
N PRO A 42 -7.90 -10.50 3.41
CA PRO A 42 -9.02 -10.38 4.33
C PRO A 42 -9.30 -8.92 4.73
N CYS A 43 -9.34 -8.00 3.77
CA CYS A 43 -9.71 -6.59 3.92
C CYS A 43 -10.49 -6.12 2.68
N GLU A 44 -10.86 -4.85 2.62
CA GLU A 44 -11.55 -4.27 1.45
C GLU A 44 -10.57 -3.52 0.53
N PRO A 45 -10.88 -3.35 -0.78
CA PRO A 45 -10.05 -2.56 -1.68
C PRO A 45 -9.79 -1.12 -1.20
N ASP A 46 -10.79 -0.51 -0.57
CA ASP A 46 -10.73 0.84 0.01
C ASP A 46 -9.67 0.96 1.13
N ASP A 47 -9.27 -0.16 1.71
CA ASP A 47 -8.22 -0.21 2.74
C ASP A 47 -6.81 -0.16 2.13
N THR A 48 -6.68 0.00 0.81
CA THR A 48 -5.40 0.04 0.10
C THR A 48 -5.31 1.22 -0.86
N LEU A 49 -4.15 1.86 -0.93
CA LEU A 49 -3.97 3.06 -1.73
C LEU A 49 -2.53 3.17 -2.24
N ILE A 50 -2.35 3.75 -3.43
CA ILE A 50 -1.06 4.18 -3.95
C ILE A 50 -1.07 5.69 -4.01
N LEU A 51 -0.12 6.31 -3.32
CA LEU A 51 0.16 7.74 -3.44
C LEU A 51 1.42 7.96 -4.25
N ARG A 52 1.36 8.91 -5.18
CA ARG A 52 2.50 9.31 -6.00
C ARG A 52 3.42 10.26 -5.25
N PRO A 53 4.69 10.39 -5.69
CA PRO A 53 5.62 11.35 -5.13
C PRO A 53 5.05 12.77 -4.99
N GLU A 54 4.33 13.24 -6.01
CA GLU A 54 3.71 14.57 -6.04
C GLU A 54 2.55 14.75 -5.03
N GLU A 55 1.93 13.66 -4.59
CA GLU A 55 0.80 13.67 -3.64
C GLU A 55 1.29 13.63 -2.19
N THR A 56 2.41 12.96 -1.95
CA THR A 56 2.97 12.82 -0.60
C THR A 56 4.04 13.86 -0.26
N GLY A 57 4.65 14.47 -1.28
CA GLY A 57 5.86 15.28 -1.12
C GLY A 57 7.12 14.45 -0.84
N PHE A 58 7.03 13.11 -0.82
CA PHE A 58 8.17 12.21 -0.75
C PHE A 58 8.72 11.93 -2.15
N ALA A 59 9.98 11.52 -2.24
CA ALA A 59 10.62 11.21 -3.51
C ALA A 59 10.23 9.82 -4.09
N HIS A 60 9.30 9.11 -3.45
CA HIS A 60 9.04 7.69 -3.68
C HIS A 60 7.54 7.43 -3.82
N LEU A 61 7.20 6.38 -4.58
CA LEU A 61 5.83 5.87 -4.63
C LEU A 61 5.51 5.25 -3.28
N LEU A 62 4.33 5.52 -2.73
CA LEU A 62 3.92 5.00 -1.43
C LEU A 62 2.73 4.07 -1.59
N ALA A 63 2.92 2.79 -1.30
CA ALA A 63 1.81 1.85 -1.14
C ALA A 63 1.34 1.82 0.31
N LEU A 64 0.05 2.00 0.53
CA LEU A 64 -0.60 2.07 1.83
C LEU A 64 -1.51 0.88 2.06
N LEU A 65 -1.53 0.44 3.32
CA LEU A 65 -2.49 -0.48 3.88
C LEU A 65 -3.08 0.13 5.16
N TYR A 66 -4.39 0.33 5.19
CA TYR A 66 -5.15 0.72 6.37
C TYR A 66 -5.61 -0.53 7.11
N ALA A 67 -5.07 -0.77 8.30
CA ALA A 67 -5.56 -1.85 9.15
C ALA A 67 -6.78 -1.35 9.93
N VAL A 68 -7.97 -1.87 9.61
CA VAL A 68 -9.23 -1.47 10.23
C VAL A 68 -9.55 -2.36 11.43
N THR A 69 -10.02 -1.78 12.54
CA THR A 69 -10.42 -2.55 13.72
C THR A 69 -11.62 -3.44 13.38
N PRO A 70 -11.54 -4.78 13.60
CA PRO A 70 -12.61 -5.70 13.25
C PRO A 70 -13.98 -5.30 13.83
N GLY A 71 -15.02 -5.33 13.00
CA GLY A 71 -16.37 -4.95 13.41
C GLY A 71 -16.62 -3.44 13.53
N THR A 72 -15.64 -2.62 13.15
CA THR A 72 -15.77 -1.17 13.04
C THR A 72 -15.28 -0.68 11.67
N HIS A 73 -15.43 0.61 11.39
CA HIS A 73 -14.81 1.27 10.22
C HIS A 73 -13.70 2.23 10.67
N VAL A 74 -13.04 1.93 11.79
CA VAL A 74 -12.00 2.78 12.38
C VAL A 74 -10.62 2.23 12.02
N ILE A 75 -9.83 3.05 11.35
CA ILE A 75 -8.42 2.78 11.06
C ILE A 75 -7.66 2.69 12.39
N SER A 76 -7.05 1.54 12.64
CA SER A 76 -6.23 1.29 13.84
C SER A 76 -4.76 1.62 13.60
N HIS A 77 -4.24 1.25 12.43
CA HIS A 77 -2.86 1.45 12.03
C HIS A 77 -2.79 1.72 10.53
N VAL A 78 -1.76 2.46 10.11
CA VAL A 78 -1.44 2.67 8.70
C VAL A 78 -0.06 2.11 8.45
N PHE A 79 0.05 1.24 7.46
CA PHE A 79 1.32 0.67 7.03
C PHE A 79 1.65 1.18 5.65
N GLY A 80 2.91 1.54 5.44
CA GLY A 80 3.39 2.10 4.20
C GLY A 80 4.60 1.36 3.68
N ALA A 81 4.70 1.23 2.37
CA ALA A 81 5.85 0.75 1.64
C ALA A 81 6.31 1.82 0.63
N PHE A 82 7.43 2.46 0.93
CA PHE A 82 8.07 3.43 0.04
C PHE A 82 8.88 2.69 -1.02
N PHE A 83 8.45 2.77 -2.27
CA PHE A 83 9.13 2.17 -3.42
C PHE A 83 9.89 3.23 -4.21
N ASP A 84 11.20 3.04 -4.35
CA ASP A 84 12.10 3.98 -5.04
C ASP A 84 12.42 3.57 -6.49
N GLY A 85 11.79 2.50 -6.98
CA GLY A 85 12.05 1.92 -8.30
C GLY A 85 12.95 0.67 -8.25
N GLN A 86 13.77 0.50 -7.22
CA GLN A 86 14.75 -0.59 -7.07
C GLN A 86 14.76 -1.24 -5.68
N GLY A 87 13.99 -0.71 -4.75
CA GLY A 87 13.85 -1.22 -3.40
C GLY A 87 12.62 -0.67 -2.70
N VAL A 88 12.30 -1.30 -1.57
CA VAL A 88 11.20 -0.92 -0.70
C VAL A 88 11.70 -0.71 0.72
N LEU A 89 11.17 0.34 1.34
CA LEU A 89 11.17 0.52 2.78
C LEU A 89 9.73 0.46 3.29
N GLY A 90 9.36 -0.64 3.94
CA GLY A 90 8.09 -0.83 4.63
C GLY A 90 8.18 -0.51 6.11
N THR A 91 7.20 0.21 6.64
CA THR A 91 7.09 0.59 8.05
C THR A 91 5.65 0.94 8.40
N GLU A 92 5.33 0.95 9.69
CA GLU A 92 4.15 1.65 10.19
C GLU A 92 4.32 3.17 10.04
N LEU A 93 3.22 3.84 9.73
CA LEU A 93 3.13 5.27 9.48
C LEU A 93 2.19 5.94 10.47
N HIS A 94 2.41 7.25 10.65
CA HIS A 94 1.39 8.11 11.21
C HIS A 94 0.21 8.23 10.23
N ASP A 95 -1.00 8.03 10.72
CA ASP A 95 -2.25 7.97 9.96
C ASP A 95 -2.56 9.19 9.06
N GLN A 96 -2.12 10.39 9.44
CA GLN A 96 -2.36 11.63 8.68
C GLN A 96 -1.14 12.17 7.95
N MET A 97 0.05 11.93 8.50
CA MET A 97 1.29 12.54 8.00
C MET A 97 2.05 11.60 7.07
N TYR A 98 1.69 10.32 7.04
CA TYR A 98 2.37 9.26 6.29
C TYR A 98 3.90 9.22 6.51
N ILE A 99 4.36 9.70 7.66
CA ILE A 99 5.74 9.62 8.09
C ILE A 99 5.96 8.35 8.91
N PRO A 100 7.14 7.71 8.82
CA PRO A 100 7.48 6.55 9.65
C PRO A 100 7.25 6.82 11.15
N LEU A 101 6.50 5.93 11.81
CA LEU A 101 6.25 6.03 13.23
C LEU A 101 7.48 5.59 14.04
N GLN A 102 8.02 6.48 14.88
CA GLN A 102 9.13 6.13 15.76
C GLN A 102 8.69 5.10 16.80
N GLY A 103 9.44 4.01 16.92
CA GLY A 103 9.15 2.93 17.88
C GLY A 103 8.07 1.96 17.41
N SER A 104 7.76 1.91 16.10
CA SER A 104 6.88 0.88 15.55
C SER A 104 7.28 -0.51 16.00
N VAL A 105 6.28 -1.29 16.41
CA VAL A 105 6.44 -2.67 16.86
C VAL A 105 6.57 -3.62 15.67
N VAL A 106 6.06 -3.20 14.51
CA VAL A 106 6.19 -3.92 13.23
C VAL A 106 7.52 -3.52 12.61
N GLY A 107 8.48 -4.45 12.62
CA GLY A 107 9.85 -4.18 12.18
C GLY A 107 9.95 -3.59 10.76
N ILE A 108 10.99 -2.80 10.52
CA ILE A 108 11.26 -2.19 9.21
C ILE A 108 11.47 -3.28 8.17
N HIS A 109 10.62 -3.30 7.15
CA HIS A 109 10.78 -4.14 5.97
C HIS A 109 11.72 -3.43 4.99
N ARG A 110 12.90 -3.98 4.72
CA ARG A 110 13.81 -3.41 3.71
C ARG A 110 14.20 -4.47 2.70
N VAL A 111 13.92 -4.18 1.43
CA VAL A 111 14.16 -5.08 0.32
C VAL A 111 14.77 -4.28 -0.82
N ALA A 112 15.74 -4.87 -1.53
CA ALA A 112 16.22 -4.37 -2.79
C ALA A 112 16.04 -5.45 -3.86
N GLY A 113 15.77 -5.05 -5.10
CA GLY A 113 15.63 -5.97 -6.22
C GLY A 113 14.75 -5.43 -7.32
N SER A 114 14.32 -6.34 -8.21
CA SER A 114 13.39 -5.98 -9.28
C SER A 114 12.07 -5.44 -8.72
N PRO A 115 11.34 -4.60 -9.48
CA PRO A 115 10.03 -4.09 -9.05
C PRO A 115 9.04 -5.20 -8.68
N ALA A 116 8.98 -6.28 -9.46
CA ALA A 116 8.11 -7.42 -9.17
C ALA A 116 8.49 -8.09 -7.85
N ARG A 117 9.79 -8.33 -7.61
CA ARG A 117 10.25 -8.95 -6.36
C ARG A 117 9.95 -8.08 -5.14
N CYS A 118 10.13 -6.76 -5.29
CA CYS A 118 9.79 -5.80 -4.24
C CYS A 118 8.28 -5.85 -3.92
N ALA A 119 7.43 -5.91 -4.95
CA ALA A 119 5.98 -5.99 -4.79
C ALA A 119 5.54 -7.31 -4.14
N GLU A 120 6.09 -8.44 -4.55
CA GLU A 120 5.83 -9.74 -3.91
C GLU A 120 6.12 -9.70 -2.41
N LEU A 121 7.31 -9.20 -2.04
CA LEU A 121 7.74 -9.14 -0.65
C LEU A 121 6.95 -8.13 0.17
N THR A 122 6.53 -7.03 -0.46
CA THR A 122 5.62 -6.06 0.16
C THR A 122 4.24 -6.67 0.38
N ALA A 123 3.70 -7.38 -0.60
CA ALA A 123 2.43 -8.08 -0.50
C ALA A 123 2.44 -9.13 0.60
N ASP A 124 3.51 -9.93 0.70
CA ASP A 124 3.67 -10.94 1.76
C ASP A 124 3.74 -10.28 3.14
N TRP A 125 4.39 -9.11 3.26
CA TRP A 125 4.45 -8.35 4.51
C TRP A 125 3.08 -7.79 4.90
N PHE A 126 2.37 -7.14 3.98
CA PHE A 126 1.00 -6.67 4.20
C PHE A 126 0.03 -7.81 4.55
N GLU A 127 0.11 -8.93 3.85
CA GLU A 127 -0.72 -10.10 4.16
C GLU A 127 -0.44 -10.65 5.57
N ARG A 128 0.82 -10.66 6.01
CA ARG A 128 1.16 -11.02 7.39
C ARG A 128 0.56 -10.04 8.41
N ILE A 129 0.59 -8.73 8.13
CA ILE A 129 -0.05 -7.72 8.98
C ILE A 129 -1.55 -8.01 9.11
N LEU A 130 -2.23 -8.19 7.98
CA LEU A 130 -3.67 -8.46 7.94
C LEU A 130 -4.05 -9.75 8.68
N ARG A 131 -3.16 -10.74 8.69
CA ARG A 131 -3.35 -12.01 9.42
C ARG A 131 -2.90 -11.96 10.88
N GLY A 132 -2.39 -10.82 11.37
CA GLY A 132 -1.89 -10.67 12.73
C GLY A 132 -0.56 -11.40 13.01
N GLN A 133 0.29 -11.53 11.99
CA GLN A 133 1.55 -12.30 11.99
C GLN A 133 2.80 -11.43 11.78
N ALA A 134 2.68 -10.11 11.90
CA ALA A 134 3.74 -9.14 11.64
C ALA A 134 4.45 -8.68 12.90
#